data_AF-A0A5N5DWF5-F1
#
_entry.id   AF-A0A5N5DWF5-F1
#
_cell.length_a   1.000
_cell.length_b   1.000
_cell.length_c   1.000
_cell.angle_alpha   90.00
_cell.angle_beta   90.00
_cell.angle_gamma   90.00
#
_symmetry.space_group_name_H-M   'P 1'
#
loop_
_entity.id
_entity.type
_entity.pdbx_description
1 polymer ?
#
loop_
_entity_poly.entity_id
_entity_poly.type
_entity_poly.pdbx_seq_one_letter_code
_entity_poly.pdbx_strand_id
1 'polypeptide(L)'
;MTVNELEPRIDLLPPPDGQVGFVDIGALELESGAVLPSVSLAVQRWGELSPNRDNVVLVEHALTGDSHVTGPISANQPSPG
;
A
#
# COMPACT_ATOMS: atom_id res chain seq x y z
N MET A 1 -1.89 21.64 -19.29
CA MET A 1 -2.28 20.62 -18.32
C MET A 1 -1.06 20.40 -17.42
N THR A 2 -1.00 21.13 -16.31
CA THR A 2 0.13 21.09 -15.40
C THR A 2 0.04 19.80 -14.59
N VAL A 3 1.01 18.90 -14.76
CA VAL A 3 1.24 17.83 -13.79
C VAL A 3 1.58 18.53 -12.47
N ASN A 4 0.68 18.41 -11.51
CA ASN A 4 0.88 18.94 -10.17
C ASN A 4 2.06 18.15 -9.58
N GLU A 5 3.19 18.80 -9.34
CA GLU A 5 4.30 18.22 -8.58
C GLU A 5 3.82 18.04 -7.13
N LEU A 6 3.15 16.92 -6.88
CA LEU A 6 2.81 16.49 -5.53
C LEU A 6 4.12 16.03 -4.89
N GLU A 7 4.69 16.87 -4.02
CA GLU A 7 5.69 16.47 -3.03
C GLU A 7 5.30 15.08 -2.48
N PRO A 8 6.14 14.04 -2.66
CA PRO A 8 5.72 12.69 -2.32
C PRO A 8 5.57 12.56 -0.79
N ARG A 9 4.34 12.29 -0.38
CA ARG A 9 3.85 12.25 1.01
C ARG A 9 4.28 10.96 1.71
N ILE A 10 5.41 10.97 2.44
CA ILE A 10 5.86 9.82 3.25
C ILE A 10 4.86 9.54 4.39
N ASP A 11 4.17 10.57 4.88
CA ASP A 11 3.14 10.49 5.92
C ASP A 11 1.95 9.60 5.55
N LEU A 12 1.83 9.19 4.28
CA LEU A 12 0.79 8.26 3.85
C LEU A 12 1.14 6.80 4.13
N LEU A 13 2.42 6.43 4.26
CA LEU A 13 2.79 5.02 4.48
C LEU A 13 2.59 4.62 5.94
N PRO A 14 2.06 3.41 6.22
CA PRO A 14 1.98 2.90 7.58
C PRO A 14 3.37 2.78 8.24
N PRO A 15 3.45 2.60 9.56
CA PRO A 15 4.69 2.26 10.23
C PRO A 15 5.33 0.97 9.66
N PRO A 16 6.64 0.77 9.83
CA PRO A 16 7.34 -0.43 9.34
C PRO A 16 7.28 -1.61 10.31
N ASP A 17 6.15 -1.80 10.97
CA ASP A 17 5.93 -2.80 12.02
C ASP A 17 5.01 -3.95 11.54
N GLY A 18 4.70 -4.01 10.25
CA GLY A 18 3.80 -5.01 9.68
C GLY A 18 2.32 -4.79 10.02
N GLN A 19 1.93 -3.69 10.66
CA GLN A 19 0.52 -3.35 10.81
C GLN A 19 -0.06 -2.86 9.49
N VAL A 20 -1.30 -3.28 9.20
CA VAL A 20 -2.02 -2.79 8.02
C VAL A 20 -2.39 -1.33 8.21
N GLY A 21 -2.03 -0.50 7.24
CA GLY A 21 -2.53 0.85 7.07
C GLY A 21 -3.29 0.98 5.76
N PHE A 22 -3.94 2.13 5.59
CA PHE A 22 -4.75 2.45 4.43
C PHE A 22 -4.25 3.73 3.77
N VAL A 23 -4.03 3.68 2.45
CA VAL A 23 -3.61 4.82 1.64
C VAL A 23 -4.75 5.20 0.71
N ASP A 24 -5.31 6.40 0.91
CA ASP A 24 -6.34 6.93 0.04
C ASP A 24 -5.71 7.50 -1.24
N ILE A 25 -6.06 6.92 -2.39
CA ILE A 25 -5.58 7.37 -3.71
C ILE A 25 -6.63 8.17 -4.47
N GLY A 26 -7.83 8.31 -3.91
CA GLY A 26 -8.93 9.09 -4.49
C GLY A 26 -9.64 8.36 -5.63
N ALA A 27 -10.14 9.12 -6.60
CA ALA A 27 -10.84 8.55 -7.74
C ALA A 27 -9.86 7.85 -8.70
N LEU A 28 -10.21 6.64 -9.16
CA LEU A 28 -9.41 5.83 -10.06
C LEU A 28 -10.21 5.46 -11.32
N GLU A 29 -9.74 5.91 -12.47
CA GLU A 29 -10.24 5.44 -13.77
C GLU A 29 -9.58 4.09 -14.11
N LEU A 30 -10.40 3.08 -14.37
CA LEU A 30 -9.97 1.74 -14.72
C LEU A 30 -9.72 1.63 -16.23
N GLU A 31 -9.00 0.60 -16.66
CA GLU A 31 -8.75 0.34 -18.09
C GLU A 31 -10.05 0.21 -18.91
N SER A 32 -11.14 -0.26 -18.28
CA SER A 32 -12.47 -0.35 -18.92
C SER A 32 -13.16 1.00 -19.15
N GLY A 33 -12.60 2.11 -18.65
CA GLY A 33 -13.19 3.45 -18.63
C GLY A 33 -14.19 3.69 -17.49
N ALA A 34 -14.43 2.70 -16.62
CA ALA A 34 -15.21 2.89 -15.40
C ALA A 34 -14.41 3.66 -14.35
N VAL A 35 -15.09 4.42 -13.49
CA VAL A 35 -14.45 5.18 -12.40
C VAL A 35 -14.85 4.62 -11.04
N LEU A 36 -13.86 4.29 -10.22
CA LEU A 36 -14.04 4.08 -8.79
C LEU A 36 -13.91 5.44 -8.09
N PRO A 37 -14.95 5.96 -7.41
CA PRO A 37 -14.97 7.35 -6.94
C PRO A 37 -14.05 7.63 -5.75
N SER A 38 -13.70 6.60 -4.97
CA SER A 38 -12.84 6.73 -3.78
C SER A 38 -12.20 5.38 -3.48
N VAL A 39 -10.93 5.22 -3.85
CA VAL A 39 -10.14 4.01 -3.62
C VAL A 39 -9.21 4.21 -2.43
N SER A 40 -9.22 3.23 -1.53
CA SER A 40 -8.29 3.10 -0.42
C SER A 40 -7.53 1.79 -0.57
N LEU A 41 -6.20 1.85 -0.49
CA LEU A 41 -5.31 0.69 -0.62
C LEU A 41 -4.84 0.23 0.75
N ALA A 42 -5.05 -1.05 1.07
CA ALA A 42 -4.44 -1.67 2.25
C ALA A 42 -2.95 -1.95 1.98
N VAL A 43 -2.08 -1.48 2.87
CA VAL A 43 -0.61 -1.59 2.75
C VAL A 43 -0.05 -2.10 4.06
N GLN A 44 0.95 -2.98 3.97
CA GLN A 44 1.87 -3.30 5.06
C GLN A 44 3.30 -3.05 4.57
N ARG A 45 4.21 -2.71 5.49
CA ARG A 45 5.64 -2.60 5.15
C ARG A 45 6.53 -3.07 6.28
N TRP A 46 7.76 -3.41 5.89
CA TRP A 46 8.84 -3.82 6.79
C TRP A 46 10.11 -3.07 6.42
N GLY A 47 10.88 -2.69 7.45
CA GLY A 47 12.15 -2.00 7.27
C GLY A 47 12.04 -0.48 7.07
N GLU A 48 13.18 0.18 7.13
CA GLU A 48 13.29 1.63 7.04
C GLU A 48 13.44 2.09 5.58
N LEU A 49 12.70 3.13 5.22
CA LEU A 49 12.82 3.78 3.91
C LEU A 49 14.10 4.64 3.91
N SER A 50 14.92 4.52 2.87
CA SER A 50 16.10 5.38 2.73
C SER A 50 15.68 6.85 2.55
N PRO A 51 16.50 7.84 2.94
CA PRO A 51 16.18 9.26 2.71
C PRO A 51 15.89 9.59 1.24
N ASN A 52 16.57 8.90 0.32
CA ASN A 52 16.39 9.04 -1.13
C ASN A 52 15.22 8.22 -1.68
N ARG A 53 14.63 7.33 -0.88
CA ARG A 53 13.50 6.46 -1.22
C ARG A 53 13.78 5.50 -2.39
N ASP A 54 15.03 5.10 -2.51
CA ASP A 54 15.56 4.25 -3.59
C ASP A 54 15.70 2.77 -3.20
N ASN A 55 15.16 2.37 -2.05
CA ASN A 55 15.26 1.01 -1.51
C ASN A 55 13.93 0.26 -1.40
N VAL A 56 12.89 0.67 -2.14
CA VAL A 56 11.58 0.01 -2.11
C VAL A 56 11.61 -1.28 -2.93
N VAL A 57 11.23 -2.39 -2.30
CA VAL A 57 10.93 -3.65 -2.97
C VAL A 57 9.43 -3.92 -2.83
N LEU A 58 8.72 -3.98 -3.96
CA LEU A 58 7.29 -4.31 -3.99
C LEU A 58 7.11 -5.83 -4.01
N VAL A 59 6.28 -6.33 -3.11
CA VAL A 59 5.85 -7.74 -3.11
C VAL A 59 4.42 -7.80 -3.63
N GLU A 60 4.23 -8.39 -4.80
CA GLU A 60 2.91 -8.64 -5.37
C GLU A 60 2.43 -10.03 -4.94
N HIS A 61 1.25 -10.08 -4.32
CA HIS A 61 0.69 -11.34 -3.83
C HIS A 61 0.03 -12.14 -4.97
N ALA A 62 -0.12 -13.45 -4.76
CA ALA A 62 -0.92 -14.30 -5.63
C ALA A 62 -2.43 -14.06 -5.42
N LEU A 63 -3.28 -14.72 -6.21
CA LEU A 63 -4.74 -14.48 -6.24
C LEU A 63 -5.42 -14.52 -4.85
N THR A 64 -5.01 -15.44 -3.97
CA THR A 64 -5.61 -15.62 -2.64
C THR A 64 -4.72 -15.12 -1.52
N GLY A 65 -3.63 -14.42 -1.85
CA GLY A 65 -2.80 -13.73 -0.86
C GLY A 65 -3.39 -12.36 -0.51
N ASP A 66 -2.78 -11.71 0.47
CA ASP A 66 -3.09 -10.34 0.88
C ASP A 66 -1.78 -9.59 1.20
N SER A 67 -1.85 -8.42 1.84
CA SER A 67 -0.66 -7.62 2.18
C SER A 67 0.25 -8.25 3.24
N HIS A 68 -0.24 -9.26 3.98
CA HIS A 68 0.47 -9.92 5.07
C HIS A 68 1.50 -10.91 4.55
N VAL A 69 2.66 -10.39 4.17
CA VAL A 69 3.76 -11.18 3.59
C VAL A 69 4.46 -12.10 4.58
N THR A 70 4.37 -11.80 5.89
CA THR A 70 5.01 -12.60 6.93
C THR A 70 4.40 -12.34 8.30
N GLY A 71 4.35 -13.37 9.14
CA GLY A 71 3.97 -13.27 10.54
C GLY A 71 2.83 -14.23 10.91
N PRO A 72 2.58 -14.41 12.23
CA PRO A 72 1.56 -15.33 12.69
C PRO A 72 0.15 -14.81 12.42
N ILE A 73 -0.82 -15.72 12.48
CA ILE A 73 -2.25 -15.38 12.56
C ILE A 73 -2.49 -14.49 13.79
N SER A 74 -3.34 -13.48 13.64
CA SER A 74 -3.78 -12.58 14.71
C SER A 74 -5.26 -12.23 14.57
N ALA A 75 -5.83 -11.52 15.54
CA ALA A 75 -7.23 -11.09 15.49
C ALA A 75 -7.56 -10.25 14.24
N ASN A 76 -6.58 -9.51 13.72
CA ASN A 76 -6.72 -8.67 12.53
C ASN A 76 -6.17 -9.33 11.27
N GLN A 77 -5.65 -10.57 11.37
CA GLN A 77 -5.00 -11.27 10.27
C GLN A 77 -5.28 -12.79 10.33
N PRO A 78 -6.28 -13.30 9.60
CA PRO A 78 -6.76 -14.68 9.74
C PRO A 78 -5.89 -15.72 9.02
N SER A 79 -5.05 -15.29 8.08
CA SER A 79 -4.09 -16.13 7.33
C SER A 79 -2.66 -15.87 7.80
N PRO A 80 -1.80 -16.90 7.87
CA PRO A 80 -0.36 -16.68 8.03
C PRO A 80 0.22 -16.03 6.78
N GLY A 81 1.34 -15.33 6.95
CA GLY A 81 2.16 -14.79 5.86
C GLY A 81 3.33 -15.71 5.53
#